data_AF-A0A194AT61-F1
#
_entry.id   AF-A0A194AT61-F1
#
_cell.length_a   1.000
_cell.length_b   1.000
_cell.length_c   1.000
_cell.angle_alpha   90.00
_cell.angle_beta   90.00
_cell.angle_gamma   90.00
#
_symmetry.space_group_name_H-M   'P 1'
#
loop_
_entity.id
_entity.type
_entity.pdbx_description
1 polymer ?
#
loop_
_entity_poly.entity_id
_entity_poly.type
_entity_poly.pdbx_seq_one_letter_code
_entity_poly.pdbx_strand_id
1 'polypeptide(L)'
;MNLAHLLVLAAVCVSLLGASSIPPQALSLLDFKNMIECTTKRSVWDFTNYGCYCGAGGSGTPVDELDRCCQVHDDCYGEAEKVHGCWPKLTLYSHECSEGQLTCKDNDTKCQDFVCNCDRTAALCFAKAPYNNNNHKIDPSRCQ
;
A
#
# COMPACT_ATOMS: atom_id res chain seq x y z
N MET A 1 -26.04 -13.51 -50.13
CA MET A 1 -25.85 -13.28 -48.68
C MET A 1 -27.19 -12.84 -48.10
N ASN A 2 -27.77 -13.65 -47.23
CA ASN A 2 -29.15 -13.47 -46.74
C ASN A 2 -29.20 -12.42 -45.62
N LEU A 3 -30.24 -11.57 -45.57
CA LEU A 3 -30.38 -10.49 -44.58
C LEU A 3 -30.31 -11.00 -43.12
N ALA A 4 -30.75 -12.24 -42.90
CA ALA A 4 -30.62 -12.95 -41.63
C ALA A 4 -29.16 -13.17 -41.18
N HIS A 5 -28.22 -13.38 -42.10
CA HIS A 5 -26.81 -13.54 -41.76
C HIS A 5 -26.17 -12.22 -41.31
N LEU A 6 -26.58 -11.08 -41.88
CA LEU A 6 -26.10 -9.76 -41.46
C LEU A 6 -26.60 -9.41 -40.05
N LEU A 7 -27.85 -9.75 -39.73
CA LEU A 7 -28.44 -9.50 -38.41
C LEU A 7 -27.78 -10.35 -37.31
N VAL A 8 -27.43 -11.61 -37.62
CA VAL A 8 -26.70 -12.48 -36.68
C VAL A 8 -25.27 -11.97 -36.43
N LEU A 9 -24.57 -11.51 -37.47
CA LEU A 9 -23.22 -10.93 -37.33
C LEU A 9 -23.24 -9.62 -36.52
N ALA A 10 -24.25 -8.77 -36.71
CA ALA A 10 -24.40 -7.53 -35.94
C ALA A 10 -24.67 -7.81 -34.45
N ALA A 11 -25.48 -8.82 -34.13
CA ALA A 11 -25.76 -9.20 -32.74
C ALA A 11 -24.53 -9.76 -32.01
N VAL A 12 -23.66 -10.52 -32.70
CA VAL A 12 -22.43 -11.08 -32.11
C VAL A 12 -21.39 -9.99 -31.80
N CYS A 13 -21.32 -8.91 -32.59
CA CYS A 13 -20.40 -7.80 -32.34
C CYS A 13 -20.79 -6.92 -31.15
N VAL A 14 -22.08 -6.80 -30.83
CA VAL A 14 -22.56 -5.99 -29.70
C VAL A 14 -22.23 -6.65 -28.35
N SER A 15 -22.12 -7.98 -28.31
CA SER A 15 -21.81 -8.73 -27.09
C SER A 15 -20.37 -8.59 -26.60
N LEU A 16 -19.44 -8.14 -27.47
CA LEU A 16 -18.01 -7.99 -27.17
C LEU A 16 -17.60 -6.57 -26.80
N LEU A 17 -18.53 -5.60 -26.84
CA LEU A 17 -18.30 -4.20 -26.45
C LEU A 17 -18.72 -3.89 -25.00
N GLY A 18 -19.07 -4.92 -24.22
CA GLY A 18 -19.10 -4.82 -22.78
C GLY A 18 -17.67 -4.68 -22.26
N ALA A 19 -17.16 -3.46 -22.22
CA ALA A 19 -15.90 -3.14 -21.59
C ALA A 19 -15.95 -3.60 -20.14
N SER A 20 -15.31 -4.74 -19.84
CA SER A 20 -14.98 -5.13 -18.49
C SER A 20 -14.04 -4.04 -17.95
N SER A 21 -14.61 -3.03 -17.31
CA SER A 21 -13.87 -2.19 -16.36
C SER A 21 -13.58 -3.07 -15.16
N ILE A 22 -12.65 -4.01 -15.31
CA ILE A 22 -11.98 -4.60 -14.16
C ILE A 22 -11.11 -3.45 -13.66
N PRO A 23 -11.47 -2.76 -12.56
CA PRO A 23 -10.55 -1.78 -11.99
C PRO A 23 -9.22 -2.51 -11.78
N PRO A 24 -8.08 -1.90 -12.12
CA PRO A 24 -6.79 -2.52 -11.83
C PRO A 24 -6.83 -2.95 -10.37
N GLN A 25 -6.58 -4.23 -10.12
CA GLN A 25 -6.44 -4.75 -8.77
C GLN A 25 -5.22 -4.01 -8.21
N ALA A 26 -5.47 -2.89 -7.53
CA ALA A 26 -4.49 -2.30 -6.65
C ALA A 26 -4.04 -3.40 -5.70
N LEU A 27 -2.80 -3.39 -5.26
CA LEU A 27 -2.33 -4.23 -4.18
C LEU A 27 -2.22 -3.32 -2.96
N SER A 28 -2.39 -3.84 -1.74
CA SER A 28 -2.21 -3.02 -0.52
C SER A 28 -0.88 -2.25 -0.50
N LEU A 29 0.18 -2.84 -1.06
CA LEU A 29 1.48 -2.18 -1.18
C LEU A 29 1.49 -0.99 -2.16
N LEU A 30 0.66 -1.04 -3.20
CA LEU A 30 0.46 0.07 -4.13
C LEU A 30 -0.31 1.20 -3.45
N ASP A 31 -1.32 0.87 -2.64
CA ASP A 31 -2.05 1.84 -1.85
C ASP A 31 -1.11 2.51 -0.82
N PHE A 32 -0.31 1.73 -0.10
CA PHE A 32 0.67 2.27 0.84
C PHE A 32 1.70 3.19 0.15
N LYS A 33 2.20 2.79 -1.03
CA LYS A 33 3.06 3.65 -1.86
C LYS A 33 2.40 5.00 -2.11
N ASN A 34 1.13 5.01 -2.54
CA ASN A 34 0.41 6.25 -2.84
C ASN A 34 0.28 7.13 -1.59
N MET A 35 0.02 6.53 -0.42
CA MET A 35 -0.02 7.25 0.86
C MET A 35 1.32 7.89 1.21
N ILE A 36 2.43 7.15 1.07
CA ILE A 36 3.78 7.65 1.35
C ILE A 36 4.12 8.81 0.41
N GLU A 37 3.96 8.63 -0.90
CA GLU A 37 4.32 9.66 -1.88
C GLU A 37 3.46 10.92 -1.72
N CYS A 38 2.18 10.75 -1.36
CA CYS A 38 1.29 11.87 -1.10
C CYS A 38 1.68 12.69 0.15
N THR A 39 2.04 12.02 1.25
CA THR A 39 2.28 12.67 2.55
C THR A 39 3.71 13.20 2.68
N THR A 40 4.70 12.50 2.14
CA THR A 40 6.12 12.84 2.29
C THR A 40 6.68 13.69 1.15
N LYS A 41 6.01 13.68 -0.01
CA LYS A 41 6.52 14.23 -1.29
C LYS A 41 7.87 13.63 -1.73
N ARG A 42 8.23 12.46 -1.21
CA ARG A 42 9.40 11.66 -1.57
C ARG A 42 8.98 10.40 -2.31
N SER A 43 9.90 9.80 -3.04
CA SER A 43 9.64 8.51 -3.68
C SER A 43 9.57 7.41 -2.63
N VAL A 44 8.66 6.43 -2.78
CA VAL A 44 8.59 5.26 -1.89
C VAL A 44 9.93 4.50 -1.79
N TRP A 45 10.77 4.59 -2.83
CA TRP A 45 12.07 3.94 -2.87
C TRP A 45 13.06 4.50 -1.85
N ASP A 46 12.91 5.76 -1.41
CA ASP A 46 13.74 6.34 -0.35
C ASP A 46 13.53 5.60 0.99
N PHE A 47 12.32 5.07 1.20
CA PHE A 47 11.94 4.35 2.42
C PHE A 47 12.16 2.85 2.31
N THR A 48 12.53 2.33 1.12
CA THR A 48 12.79 0.90 0.93
C THR A 48 14.24 0.61 1.32
N ASN A 49 14.46 -0.40 2.17
CA ASN A 49 15.77 -0.74 2.74
C ASN A 49 16.40 0.44 3.51
N TYR A 50 15.58 1.14 4.28
CA TYR A 50 16.04 2.19 5.20
C TYR A 50 16.12 1.65 6.62
N GLY A 51 17.21 1.94 7.32
CA GLY A 51 17.41 1.49 8.69
C GLY A 51 17.40 -0.02 8.81
N CYS A 52 16.76 -0.50 9.87
CA CYS A 52 16.68 -1.89 10.27
C CYS A 52 15.32 -2.52 10.02
N TYR A 53 14.27 -1.70 9.84
CA TYR A 53 12.88 -2.15 9.74
C TYR A 53 12.19 -1.70 8.44
N CYS A 54 12.62 -0.61 7.79
CA CYS A 54 11.94 -0.19 6.56
C CYS A 54 12.33 -1.10 5.39
N GLY A 55 11.51 -2.10 5.09
CA GLY A 55 11.77 -3.06 4.01
C GLY A 55 11.15 -4.43 4.29
N ALA A 56 11.81 -5.49 3.84
CA ALA A 56 11.35 -6.85 4.10
C ALA A 56 11.94 -7.38 5.42
N GLY A 57 11.07 -7.57 6.43
CA GLY A 57 11.46 -8.03 7.76
C GLY A 57 12.06 -6.90 8.59
N GLY A 58 12.71 -7.24 9.70
CA GLY A 58 13.38 -6.26 10.56
C GLY A 58 13.73 -6.85 11.91
N SER A 59 14.79 -6.36 12.54
CA SER A 59 15.25 -6.82 13.85
C SER A 59 16.19 -5.81 14.51
N GLY A 60 16.40 -5.96 15.81
CA GLY A 60 17.31 -5.12 16.58
C GLY A 60 16.69 -3.78 16.98
N THR A 61 17.52 -2.77 17.14
CA THR A 61 17.10 -1.43 17.55
C THR A 61 16.94 -0.51 16.35
N PRO A 62 15.79 0.20 16.20
CA PRO A 62 15.64 1.20 15.13
C PRO A 62 16.73 2.28 15.20
N VAL A 63 17.34 2.61 14.06
CA VAL A 63 18.48 3.55 14.03
C VAL A 63 18.09 5.02 14.17
N ASP A 64 16.81 5.35 13.92
CA ASP A 64 16.24 6.68 14.11
C ASP A 64 14.70 6.64 14.19
N GLU A 65 14.07 7.83 14.23
CA GLU A 65 12.62 7.98 14.29
C GLU A 65 11.90 7.41 13.06
N LEU A 66 12.48 7.53 11.87
CA LEU A 66 11.86 7.00 10.65
C LEU A 66 11.87 5.48 10.66
N ASP A 67 12.99 4.89 11.05
CA ASP A 67 13.11 3.44 11.20
C ASP A 67 12.15 2.89 12.27
N ARG A 68 11.93 3.65 13.36
CA ARG A 68 10.92 3.30 14.37
C ARG A 68 9.50 3.37 13.82
N CYS A 69 9.18 4.27 12.90
CA CYS A 69 7.90 4.25 12.20
C CYS A 69 7.69 2.92 11.45
N CYS A 70 8.75 2.39 10.83
CA CYS A 70 8.71 1.12 10.12
C CYS A 70 8.55 -0.08 11.07
N GLN A 71 9.23 -0.08 12.22
CA GLN A 71 9.02 -1.09 13.27
C GLN A 71 7.55 -1.15 13.71
N VAL A 72 6.94 0.01 13.97
CA VAL A 72 5.52 0.09 14.37
C VAL A 72 4.59 -0.39 13.25
N HIS A 73 4.95 -0.13 11.99
CA HIS A 73 4.21 -0.62 10.83
C HIS A 73 4.27 -2.15 10.70
N ASP A 74 5.46 -2.73 10.85
CA ASP A 74 5.67 -4.18 10.88
C ASP A 74 4.90 -4.86 12.00
N ASP A 75 4.90 -4.27 13.20
CA ASP A 75 4.12 -4.75 14.34
C ASP A 75 2.61 -4.72 14.04
N CYS A 76 2.13 -3.63 13.42
CA CYS A 76 0.73 -3.48 13.01
C CYS A 76 0.33 -4.54 11.97
N TYR A 77 1.17 -4.80 10.97
CA TYR A 77 0.96 -5.88 10.01
C TYR A 77 0.99 -7.26 10.67
N GLY A 78 1.90 -7.47 11.64
CA GLY A 78 1.95 -8.70 12.44
C GLY A 78 0.68 -8.92 13.25
N GLU A 79 0.09 -7.87 13.81
CA GLU A 79 -1.21 -7.93 14.50
C GLU A 79 -2.35 -8.24 13.52
N ALA A 80 -2.37 -7.58 12.36
CA ALA A 80 -3.36 -7.83 11.31
C ALA A 80 -3.39 -9.31 10.92
N GLU A 81 -2.22 -9.94 10.74
CA GLU A 81 -2.09 -11.36 10.42
C GLU A 81 -2.49 -12.26 11.60
N LYS A 82 -1.87 -12.07 12.77
CA LYS A 82 -1.97 -13.03 13.90
C LYS A 82 -3.28 -12.92 14.67
N VAL A 83 -3.80 -11.71 14.83
CA VAL A 83 -4.97 -11.42 15.69
C VAL A 83 -6.23 -11.29 14.86
N HIS A 84 -6.13 -10.79 13.63
CA HIS A 84 -7.29 -10.50 12.80
C HIS A 84 -7.45 -11.42 11.59
N GLY A 85 -6.46 -12.27 11.29
CA GLY A 85 -6.51 -13.18 10.15
C GLY A 85 -6.53 -12.46 8.81
N CYS A 86 -6.00 -11.23 8.78
CA CYS A 86 -5.92 -10.40 7.59
C CYS A 86 -4.64 -10.70 6.80
N TRP A 87 -4.65 -10.31 5.52
CA TRP A 87 -3.50 -10.47 4.63
C TRP A 87 -2.99 -9.09 4.26
N PRO A 88 -2.23 -8.40 5.12
CA PRO A 88 -1.97 -6.97 4.98
C PRO A 88 -1.29 -6.62 3.66
N LYS A 89 -0.44 -7.48 3.10
CA LYS A 89 0.19 -7.22 1.79
C LYS A 89 -0.75 -7.34 0.58
N LEU A 90 -1.93 -7.95 0.76
CA LEU A 90 -2.89 -8.29 -0.30
C LEU A 90 -4.29 -7.68 -0.08
N THR A 91 -4.58 -7.14 1.10
CA THR A 91 -5.90 -6.63 1.47
C THR A 91 -6.14 -5.29 0.78
N LEU A 92 -7.13 -5.24 -0.12
CA LEU A 92 -7.41 -4.03 -0.89
C LEU A 92 -8.35 -3.12 -0.12
N TYR A 93 -7.94 -1.89 0.10
CA TYR A 93 -8.70 -0.91 0.85
C TYR A 93 -8.80 0.42 0.10
N SER A 94 -9.73 1.25 0.53
CA SER A 94 -10.01 2.57 0.00
C SER A 94 -9.39 3.65 0.89
N HIS A 95 -8.78 4.66 0.25
CA HIS A 95 -8.20 5.82 0.93
C HIS A 95 -8.34 7.08 0.07
N GLU A 96 -8.27 8.24 0.71
CA GLU A 96 -8.11 9.52 0.04
C GLU A 96 -6.85 10.21 0.51
N CYS A 97 -6.18 10.87 -0.41
CA CYS A 97 -5.09 11.77 -0.07
C CYS A 97 -5.19 13.07 -0.85
N SER A 98 -5.36 14.18 -0.13
CA SER A 98 -5.39 15.53 -0.69
C SER A 98 -4.48 16.44 0.11
N GLU A 99 -3.52 17.09 -0.54
CA GLU A 99 -2.58 18.04 0.10
C GLU A 99 -1.87 17.47 1.34
N GLY A 100 -1.60 16.15 1.37
CA GLY A 100 -0.98 15.47 2.51
C GLY A 100 -1.94 15.11 3.65
N GLN A 101 -3.22 15.46 3.54
CA GLN A 101 -4.28 14.96 4.41
C GLN A 101 -4.71 13.58 3.92
N LEU A 102 -4.47 12.57 4.76
CA LEU A 102 -4.70 11.16 4.46
C LEU A 102 -5.82 10.60 5.33
N THR A 103 -6.78 9.94 4.70
CA THR A 103 -7.92 9.29 5.37
C THR A 103 -8.19 7.90 4.79
N CYS A 104 -8.56 6.96 5.66
CA CYS A 104 -9.17 5.69 5.28
C CYS A 104 -10.68 5.90 5.21
N LYS A 105 -11.32 5.47 4.12
CA LYS A 105 -12.76 5.64 3.92
C LYS A 105 -13.33 4.48 3.13
N ASP A 106 -14.65 4.30 3.17
CA ASP A 106 -15.37 3.35 2.31
C ASP A 106 -14.80 1.91 2.38
N ASN A 107 -14.40 1.48 3.57
CA ASN A 107 -13.87 0.15 3.88
C ASN A 107 -14.91 -0.64 4.68
N ASP A 108 -15.42 -1.73 4.12
CA ASP A 108 -16.57 -2.44 4.68
C ASP A 108 -16.19 -3.64 5.57
N THR A 109 -14.90 -4.00 5.58
CA THR A 109 -14.41 -5.14 6.34
C THR A 109 -13.37 -4.72 7.36
N LYS A 110 -13.32 -5.47 8.47
CA LYS A 110 -12.30 -5.30 9.51
C LYS A 110 -10.88 -5.29 8.95
N CYS A 111 -10.58 -6.15 7.97
CA CYS A 111 -9.24 -6.20 7.39
C CYS A 111 -8.92 -4.97 6.55
N GLN A 112 -9.87 -4.48 5.76
CA GLN A 112 -9.67 -3.27 4.97
C GLN A 112 -9.40 -2.07 5.87
N ASP A 113 -10.22 -1.88 6.90
CA ASP A 113 -10.07 -0.77 7.84
C ASP A 113 -8.77 -0.87 8.64
N PHE A 114 -8.45 -2.06 9.17
CA PHE A 114 -7.28 -2.24 10.01
C PHE A 114 -5.98 -2.03 9.22
N VAL A 115 -5.86 -2.67 8.05
CA VAL A 115 -4.66 -2.57 7.21
C VAL A 115 -4.51 -1.16 6.66
N CYS A 116 -5.59 -0.51 6.23
CA CYS A 116 -5.55 0.89 5.81
C CYS A 116 -5.03 1.80 6.93
N ASN A 117 -5.47 1.58 8.17
CA ASN A 117 -5.01 2.39 9.30
C ASN A 117 -3.55 2.11 9.70
N CYS A 118 -3.04 0.89 9.51
CA CYS A 118 -1.59 0.62 9.62
C CYS A 118 -0.81 1.49 8.63
N ASP A 119 -1.18 1.45 7.35
CA ASP A 119 -0.49 2.18 6.27
C ASP A 119 -0.62 3.69 6.41
N ARG A 120 -1.81 4.17 6.78
CA ARG A 120 -2.07 5.59 7.07
C ARG A 120 -1.20 6.09 8.21
N THR A 121 -1.10 5.34 9.30
CA THR A 121 -0.31 5.72 10.47
C THR A 121 1.17 5.78 10.10
N ALA A 122 1.67 4.79 9.38
CA ALA A 122 3.05 4.75 8.90
C ALA A 122 3.38 5.94 7.98
N ALA A 123 2.55 6.21 6.97
CA ALA A 123 2.76 7.32 6.03
C ALA A 123 2.79 8.69 6.75
N LEU A 124 1.87 8.93 7.69
CA LEU A 124 1.87 10.14 8.51
C LEU A 124 3.08 10.23 9.44
N CYS A 125 3.59 9.10 9.92
CA CYS A 125 4.82 9.03 10.72
C CYS A 125 6.04 9.40 9.85
N PHE A 126 6.15 8.82 8.65
CA PHE A 126 7.23 9.11 7.70
C PHE A 126 7.27 10.59 7.30
N ALA A 127 6.11 11.23 7.16
CA ALA A 127 6.03 12.65 6.83
C ALA A 127 6.52 13.57 7.95
N LYS A 128 6.54 13.10 9.20
CA LYS A 128 7.01 13.86 10.37
C LYS A 128 8.46 13.56 10.72
N ALA A 129 8.90 12.32 10.51
CA ALA A 129 10.24 11.88 10.86
C ALA A 129 11.29 12.51 9.92
N PRO A 130 12.46 12.93 10.44
CA PRO A 130 13.56 13.40 9.60
C PRO A 130 14.12 12.24 8.75
N TYR A 131 14.39 12.50 7.48
CA TYR A 131 15.03 11.54 6.59
C TYR A 131 16.56 11.70 6.61
N ASN A 132 17.28 10.64 6.98
CA ASN A 132 18.74 10.62 6.99
C ASN A 132 19.29 9.71 5.89
N ASN A 133 19.91 10.31 4.86
CA ASN A 133 20.49 9.57 3.74
C ASN A 133 21.52 8.48 4.17
N ASN A 134 22.20 8.66 5.30
CA ASN A 134 23.21 7.71 5.81
C ASN A 134 22.58 6.45 6.43
N ASN A 135 21.27 6.42 6.59
CA ASN A 135 20.51 5.29 7.09
C ASN A 135 19.83 4.49 5.98
N HIS A 136 19.92 4.91 4.72
CA HIS A 136 19.47 4.11 3.59
C HIS A 136 20.52 3.07 3.18
N LYS A 137 20.10 1.81 3.04
CA LYS A 137 20.93 0.64 2.65
C LYS A 137 22.16 0.45 3.55
N ILE A 138 21.94 0.49 4.86
CA ILE A 138 23.01 0.31 5.85
C ILE A 138 23.44 -1.14 5.97
N ASP A 139 24.63 -1.34 6.54
CA ASP A 139 25.11 -2.66 6.93
C ASP A 139 24.22 -3.25 8.04
N PRO A 140 23.71 -4.50 7.90
CA PRO A 140 22.86 -5.14 8.91
C PRO A 140 23.50 -5.25 10.30
N SER A 141 24.84 -5.18 10.42
CA SER A 141 25.53 -5.16 11.72
C SER A 141 25.23 -3.92 12.56
N ARG A 142 24.62 -2.87 11.98
CA ARG A 142 24.12 -1.71 12.71
C ARG A 142 22.77 -1.96 13.39
N CYS A 143 22.10 -3.07 13.09
CA CYS A 143 20.78 -3.45 13.60
C CYS A 143 20.89 -4.42 14.79
N GLN A 144 21.58 -3.97 15.84
CA GLN A 144 21.84 -4.76 17.05
C GLN A 144 20.68 -4.67 18.05
#